data_AF-A0A6P1UCS5-F1
#
_entry.id   AF-A0A6P1UCS5-F1
#
_cell.length_a   1.000
_cell.length_b   1.000
_cell.length_c   1.000
_cell.angle_alpha   90.00
_cell.angle_beta   90.00
_cell.angle_gamma   90.00
#
_symmetry.space_group_name_H-M   'P 1'
#
loop_
_entity.id
_entity.type
_entity.pdbx_description
1 polymer ?
#
loop_
_entity_poly.entity_id
_entity_poly.type
_entity_poly.pdbx_seq_one_letter_code
_entity_poly.pdbx_strand_id
1 'polypeptide(L)' 'MPATKHTSTSKPTRDPAPRASVTFPPETYKMLEAIARSKKVSVAWVVRDAAEKYVAEQWPLLEKPQ' A
#
# COMPACT_ATOMS: atom_id res chain seq x y z
N MET A 1 -25.21 -17.32 -38.27
CA MET A 1 -25.61 -16.34 -37.23
C MET A 1 -25.82 -17.11 -35.92
N PRO A 2 -25.48 -16.62 -34.71
CA PRO A 2 -24.94 -15.31 -34.31
C PRO A 2 -23.53 -15.39 -33.68
N ALA A 3 -22.94 -14.22 -33.46
CA ALA A 3 -21.60 -14.00 -32.92
C ALA A 3 -21.59 -13.97 -31.38
N THR A 4 -20.54 -14.51 -30.77
CA THR A 4 -20.16 -14.17 -29.39
C THR A 4 -18.79 -13.51 -29.44
N LYS A 5 -18.79 -12.18 -29.59
CA LYS A 5 -17.59 -11.36 -29.47
C LYS A 5 -17.20 -11.35 -28.00
N HIS A 6 -16.05 -11.96 -27.66
CA HIS A 6 -15.42 -11.73 -26.37
C HIS A 6 -15.00 -10.26 -26.31
N THR A 7 -15.74 -9.47 -25.55
CA THR A 7 -15.39 -8.11 -25.21
C THR A 7 -14.15 -8.15 -24.32
N SER A 8 -12.98 -7.97 -24.92
CA SER A 8 -11.73 -7.73 -24.21
C SER A 8 -11.84 -6.40 -23.46
N THR A 9 -12.27 -6.45 -22.19
CA THR A 9 -12.19 -5.30 -21.30
C THR A 9 -10.72 -5.03 -21.01
N SER A 10 -10.17 -4.02 -21.67
CA SER A 10 -8.88 -3.40 -21.36
C SER A 10 -8.90 -2.93 -19.90
N LYS A 11 -8.27 -3.71 -19.02
CA LYS A 11 -8.04 -3.29 -17.64
C LYS A 11 -7.08 -2.10 -17.69
N PRO A 12 -7.36 -0.99 -16.98
CA PRO A 12 -6.40 0.10 -16.89
C PRO A 12 -5.10 -0.46 -16.33
N THR A 13 -4.01 -0.25 -17.06
CA THR A 13 -2.64 -0.52 -16.63
C THR A 13 -2.36 0.34 -15.41
N ARG A 14 -2.70 -0.19 -14.24
CA ARG A 14 -2.15 0.28 -12.98
C ARG A 14 -0.67 -0.04 -13.06
N ASP A 15 0.19 0.98 -13.02
CA ASP A 15 1.61 0.81 -12.79
C ASP A 15 1.82 -0.28 -11.73
N PRO A 16 2.71 -1.26 -11.97
CA PRO A 16 2.91 -2.36 -11.03
C PRO A 16 3.44 -1.79 -9.72
N ALA A 17 2.53 -1.50 -8.80
CA ALA A 17 2.89 -1.06 -7.45
C ALA A 17 3.65 -2.21 -6.79
N PRO A 18 4.92 -2.02 -6.40
CA PRO A 18 5.70 -3.08 -5.80
C PRO A 18 5.03 -3.53 -4.50
N ARG A 19 4.70 -4.83 -4.42
CA ARG A 19 4.10 -5.44 -3.24
C ARG A 19 5.19 -6.07 -2.39
N ALA A 20 5.53 -5.43 -1.28
CA ALA A 20 6.30 -6.07 -0.23
C ALA A 20 5.35 -6.94 0.64
N SER A 21 5.75 -8.17 0.93
CA SER A 21 5.11 -8.97 1.98
C SER A 21 5.99 -8.87 3.21
N VAL A 22 5.43 -8.31 4.29
CA VAL A 22 6.13 -8.15 5.56
C VAL A 22 5.34 -8.87 6.65
N THR A 23 6.03 -9.64 7.47
CA THR A 23 5.43 -10.27 8.64
C THR A 23 5.60 -9.32 9.82
N PHE A 24 4.49 -8.89 10.40
CA PHE A 24 4.51 -8.05 11.58
C PHE A 24 4.54 -8.90 12.86
N PRO A 25 5.32 -8.52 13.87
CA PRO A 25 5.18 -9.13 15.19
C PRO A 25 3.77 -8.88 15.75
N PRO A 26 3.24 -9.82 16.56
CA PRO A 26 1.84 -9.82 16.97
C PRO A 26 1.46 -8.59 17.81
N GLU A 27 2.40 -8.03 18.57
CA GLU A 27 2.18 -6.82 19.35
C GLU A 27 1.99 -5.59 18.45
N THR A 28 2.86 -5.41 17.45
CA THR A 28 2.76 -4.32 16.46
C THR A 28 1.50 -4.46 15.61
N TYR A 29 1.12 -5.68 15.20
CA TYR A 29 -0.10 -5.89 14.43
C TYR A 29 -1.35 -5.48 15.22
N LYS A 30 -1.44 -5.82 16.51
CA LYS A 30 -2.54 -5.37 17.39
C LYS A 30 -2.62 -3.85 17.49
N MET A 31 -1.48 -3.16 17.58
CA MET A 31 -1.42 -1.69 17.57
C MET A 31 -1.91 -1.12 16.24
N LEU A 32 -1.44 -1.67 15.11
CA LEU A 32 -1.89 -1.26 13.78
C LEU A 32 -3.39 -1.49 13.58
N GLU A 33 -3.93 -2.61 14.07
CA GLU A 33 -5.37 -2.88 14.09
C GLU A 33 -6.15 -1.88 14.93
N ALA A 34 -5.66 -1.51 16.12
CA ALA A 34 -6.31 -0.51 16.95
C ALA A 34 -6.37 0.85 16.24
N ILE A 35 -5.26 1.26 15.62
CA ILE A 35 -5.19 2.50 14.82
C ILE A 35 -6.14 2.44 13.62
N ALA A 36 -6.16 1.30 12.92
CA ALA A 36 -7.03 1.05 11.78
C ALA A 36 -8.51 1.16 12.17
N ARG A 37 -8.91 0.52 13.28
CA ARG A 37 -10.27 0.60 13.84
C ARG A 37 -10.65 2.03 14.23
N SER A 38 -9.79 2.74 14.94
CA SER A 38 -10.04 4.12 15.36
C SER A 38 -10.20 5.08 14.18
N LYS A 39 -9.39 4.90 13.13
CA LYS A 39 -9.45 5.73 11.91
C LYS A 39 -10.46 5.25 10.86
N LYS A 40 -11.14 4.12 11.10
CA LYS A 40 -12.04 3.43 10.14
C LYS A 40 -11.37 3.11 8.80
N VAL A 41 -10.10 2.77 8.84
CA VAL A 41 -9.29 2.41 7.67
C VAL A 41 -8.81 0.96 7.80
N SER A 42 -8.27 0.40 6.72
CA SER A 42 -7.66 -0.93 6.76
C SER A 42 -6.21 -0.87 7.25
N VAL A 43 -5.69 -1.99 7.78
CA VAL A 43 -4.28 -2.09 8.21
C VAL A 43 -3.32 -1.75 7.07
N ALA A 44 -3.64 -2.15 5.83
CA ALA A 44 -2.84 -1.81 4.66
C ALA A 44 -2.75 -0.29 4.41
N TRP A 45 -3.82 0.45 4.67
CA TRP A 45 -3.81 1.91 4.60
C TRP A 45 -2.91 2.51 5.68
N VAL A 46 -2.96 1.99 6.92
CA VAL A 46 -2.07 2.43 8.01
C VAL A 46 -0.60 2.19 7.67
N VAL A 47 -0.27 1.02 7.09
CA VAL A 47 1.10 0.70 6.66
C VAL A 47 1.56 1.65 5.57
N ARG A 48 0.69 2.00 4.61
CA ARG A 48 1.00 2.98 3.57
C ARG A 48 1.26 4.38 4.16
N ASP A 49 0.36 4.89 4.99
CA ASP A 49 0.49 6.19 5.66
C ASP A 49 1.76 6.27 6.53
N ALA A 50 2.06 5.19 7.26
CA ALA A 50 3.29 5.08 8.05
C ALA A 50 4.54 5.04 7.17
N ALA A 51 4.51 4.37 6.03
CA ALA A 51 5.62 4.34 5.08
C ALA A 51 5.86 5.73 4.45
N GLU A 52 4.81 6.45 4.06
CA GLU A 52 4.93 7.81 3.51
C GLU A 52 5.54 8.77 4.54
N LYS A 53 5.11 8.68 5.80
CA LYS A 53 5.69 9.46 6.91
C LYS A 53 7.13 9.08 7.20
N TYR A 54 7.42 7.79 7.27
CA TYR A 54 8.77 7.29 7.50
C TYR A 54 9.73 7.78 6.41
N VAL A 55 9.34 7.69 5.13
CA VAL A 55 10.16 8.21 4.02
C VAL A 55 10.33 9.73 4.13
N ALA A 56 9.28 10.49 4.47
CA ALA A 56 9.38 11.93 4.65
C ALA A 56 10.28 12.34 5.83
N GLU A 57 10.23 11.59 6.95
CA GLU A 57 11.10 11.78 8.12
C GLU A 57 12.55 11.40 7.83
N GLN A 58 12.79 10.41 6.95
CA GLN A 58 14.13 10.03 6.51
C GLN A 58 14.67 10.90 5.36
N TRP A 59 13.81 11.61 4.63
CA TRP A 59 14.20 12.46 3.50
C TRP A 59 15.21 13.58 3.85
N PRO A 60 15.15 14.28 5.01
CA PRO A 60 16.22 15.21 5.39
C PRO A 60 17.61 14.55 5.58
N LEU A 61 17.71 13.21 5.63
CA LEU A 61 18.97 12.46 5.69
C LEU A 61 19.41 11.88 4.33
N LEU A 62 18.51 11.84 3.33
CA LEU A 62 18.78 11.32 1.99
C LEU A 62 19.21 12.41 0.99
N GLU A 63 19.21 13.70 1.40
CA GLU A 63 19.79 14.81 0.64
C GLU A 63 21.32 14.81 0.67
N LYS A 64 21.95 13.71 0.29
CA LYS A 64 23.32 13.76 -0.19
C LYS A 64 23.36 13.30 -1.64
N PRO A 65 23.33 14.23 -2.60
CA PRO A 65 23.75 13.90 -3.95
C PRO A 65 25.26 13.67 -3.89
N GLN A 66 25.68 12.42 -4.07
CA GLN A 66 27.01 12.11 -4.58
C GLN A 66 26.97 10.88 -5.47
#